data_AF-A0AA36C8Y6-F1
#
_entry.id   AF-A0AA36C8Y6-F1
#
_cell.length_a   1.000
_cell.length_b   1.000
_cell.length_c   1.000
_cell.angle_alpha   90.00
_cell.angle_beta   90.00
_cell.angle_gamma   90.00
#
_symmetry.space_group_name_H-M   'P 1'
#
loop_
_entity.id
_entity.type
_entity.pdbx_description
1 polymer ?
#
loop_
_entity_poly.entity_id
_entity_poly.type
_entity_poly.pdbx_seq_one_letter_code
_entity_poly.pdbx_strand_id
1 'polypeptide(L)'
;MSATLGLGCYILTAKANIFLVPEEPEAQIEVLKIPEEATKGADGKDVEDFEIICSTKEVAQSSMFAVGTSAKTCVIYHAKPGQLEVCRWFRVPKAPTSIVFDNRGNVVVGDRSGNVTQYRCTEAHMGRHENDEDCKFEGSPLAGGVTMILDVAFSADFKYLLTADRDEKIKVYRYPDCSAMYAVAFGHTEYVRSVDVYDRTVVSGGGDGRLYLHDLHDGTQLFTTNKLGEKPIRRLSIVEIEGFPNLFVTFEASPRLYVFGLTAKNNLELKDAVEAQSPIVDFHVIADRNSILLLTRDGLDIYNPSDNTTIRRTSSELVEAVTTIAEELSLFKNVTHQNMQEYHERKAKKMANVAEKKAAVKIKS
;
A
#
# COMPACT_ATOMS: atom_id res chain seq x y z
N MET A 1 6.02 -1.45 -1.02
CA MET A 1 7.41 -0.97 -0.90
C MET A 1 7.39 0.44 -0.35
N SER A 2 8.35 0.80 0.51
CA SER A 2 8.43 2.14 1.07
C SER A 2 9.87 2.46 1.44
N ALA A 3 10.51 3.42 0.77
CA ALA A 3 11.87 3.79 1.14
C ALA A 3 11.86 4.79 2.31
N THR A 4 12.91 4.76 3.11
CA THR A 4 13.16 5.73 4.17
C THR A 4 14.51 6.37 3.90
N LEU A 5 14.54 7.69 3.84
CA LEU A 5 15.78 8.46 3.70
C LEU A 5 16.51 8.56 5.04
N GLY A 6 17.84 8.68 4.98
CA GLY A 6 18.68 9.06 6.12
C GLY A 6 19.31 7.92 6.94
N LEU A 7 19.13 6.65 6.56
CA LEU A 7 19.58 5.50 7.35
C LEU A 7 20.59 4.57 6.64
N GLY A 8 21.01 4.90 5.43
CA GLY A 8 21.96 4.09 4.65
C GLY A 8 21.39 2.76 4.13
N CYS A 9 20.07 2.55 4.23
CA CYS A 9 19.38 1.39 3.68
C CYS A 9 17.97 1.73 3.17
N TYR A 10 17.53 1.01 2.14
CA TYR A 10 16.16 1.01 1.63
C TYR A 10 15.36 -0.09 2.34
N ILE A 11 14.11 0.20 2.70
CA ILE A 11 13.20 -0.77 3.30
C ILE A 11 12.24 -1.26 2.21
N LEU A 12 12.22 -2.57 1.96
CA LEU A 12 11.32 -3.16 0.97
C LEU A 12 10.42 -4.18 1.65
N THR A 13 9.24 -4.38 1.08
CA THR A 13 8.34 -5.44 1.50
C THR A 13 7.95 -6.26 0.30
N ALA A 14 8.06 -7.58 0.43
CA ALA A 14 7.58 -8.54 -0.54
C ALA A 14 7.04 -9.76 0.20
N LYS A 15 5.79 -10.14 -0.13
CA LYS A 15 5.04 -11.20 0.57
C LYS A 15 5.00 -11.04 2.09
N ALA A 16 5.77 -11.85 2.81
CA ALA A 16 5.79 -11.93 4.27
C ALA A 16 7.06 -11.30 4.87
N ASN A 17 7.97 -10.80 4.02
CA ASN A 17 9.31 -10.43 4.38
C ASN A 17 9.52 -8.91 4.28
N ILE A 18 10.28 -8.38 5.23
CA ILE A 18 10.83 -7.03 5.19
C ILE A 18 12.30 -7.17 4.81
N PHE A 19 12.75 -6.45 3.79
CA PHE A 19 14.14 -6.46 3.34
C PHE A 19 14.78 -5.11 3.66
N LEU A 20 15.92 -5.13 4.35
CA LEU A 20 16.81 -3.98 4.45
C LEU A 20 17.87 -4.12 3.35
N VAL A 21 17.84 -3.21 2.39
CA VAL A 21 18.79 -3.18 1.28
C VAL A 21 19.74 -2.01 1.52
N PRO A 22 20.98 -2.24 1.97
CA PRO A 22 21.94 -1.17 2.17
C PRO A 22 22.17 -0.37 0.88
N GLU A 23 22.46 0.93 0.98
CA GLU A 23 22.78 1.74 -0.21
C GLU A 23 24.08 1.29 -0.87
N GLU A 24 25.03 0.79 -0.07
CA GLU A 24 26.28 0.22 -0.55
C GLU A 24 26.02 -1.01 -1.44
N PRO A 25 26.46 -1.01 -2.72
CA PRO A 25 26.14 -2.08 -3.67
C PRO A 25 26.63 -3.46 -3.26
N GLU A 26 27.78 -3.52 -2.57
CA GLU A 26 28.44 -4.76 -2.15
C GLU A 26 27.87 -5.34 -0.84
N ALA A 27 27.13 -4.53 -0.09
CA ALA A 27 26.57 -4.96 1.19
C ALA A 27 25.36 -5.89 0.99
N GLN A 28 25.26 -6.88 1.87
CA GLN A 28 24.24 -7.92 1.80
C GLN A 28 22.85 -7.39 2.16
N ILE A 29 21.82 -7.95 1.51
CA ILE A 29 20.43 -7.67 1.84
C ILE A 29 20.07 -8.44 3.10
N GLU A 30 19.57 -7.74 4.12
CA GLU A 30 19.10 -8.37 5.35
C GLU A 30 17.60 -8.61 5.29
N VAL A 31 17.16 -9.77 5.79
CA VAL A 31 15.74 -10.14 5.88
C VAL A 31 15.28 -10.06 7.32
N LEU A 32 14.32 -9.19 7.57
CA LEU A 32 13.68 -9.02 8.87
C LEU A 32 12.34 -9.73 8.91
N LYS A 33 12.13 -10.47 10.00
CA LYS A 33 10.88 -11.14 10.29
C LYS A 33 9.97 -10.26 11.15
N ILE A 34 8.68 -10.37 10.89
CA ILE A 34 7.64 -9.78 11.71
C ILE A 34 7.52 -10.59 13.01
N PRO A 35 7.21 -9.96 14.16
CA PRO A 35 6.94 -10.69 15.40
C PRO A 35 5.93 -11.82 15.19
N GLU A 36 6.21 -13.01 15.73
CA GLU A 36 5.40 -14.23 15.49
C GLU A 36 3.96 -14.05 15.98
N GLU A 37 3.76 -13.28 17.03
CA GLU A 37 2.45 -12.95 17.57
C GLU A 37 1.63 -12.08 16.60
N ALA A 38 2.32 -11.21 15.86
CA ALA A 38 1.72 -10.34 14.87
C ALA A 38 1.42 -11.04 13.54
N THR A 39 2.00 -12.22 13.27
CA THR A 39 1.69 -13.01 12.06
C THR A 39 0.49 -13.94 12.26
N LYS A 40 0.05 -14.16 13.51
CA LYS A 40 -1.06 -15.04 13.85
C LYS A 40 -2.41 -14.34 13.90
N GLY A 41 -3.44 -15.05 13.45
CA GLY A 41 -4.83 -14.64 13.61
C GLY A 41 -5.23 -14.49 15.08
N ALA A 42 -6.39 -13.85 15.34
CA ALA A 42 -6.89 -13.65 16.70
C ALA A 42 -7.21 -14.96 17.46
N ASP A 43 -7.30 -16.09 16.74
CA ASP A 43 -7.45 -17.43 17.30
C ASP A 43 -6.10 -18.16 17.47
N GLY A 44 -4.98 -17.46 17.31
CA GLY A 44 -3.61 -17.98 17.46
C GLY A 44 -3.13 -18.86 16.31
N LYS A 45 -3.88 -18.97 15.21
CA LYS A 45 -3.53 -19.82 14.07
C LYS A 45 -2.84 -19.04 12.95
N ASP A 46 -2.08 -19.77 12.16
CA ASP A 46 -1.48 -19.27 10.93
C ASP A 46 -2.56 -18.83 9.94
N VAL A 47 -2.24 -17.76 9.21
CA VAL A 47 -3.12 -17.15 8.21
C VAL A 47 -2.69 -17.63 6.83
N GLU A 48 -3.62 -18.25 6.11
CA GLU A 48 -3.43 -18.63 4.70
C GLU A 48 -3.19 -17.36 3.85
N ASP A 49 -2.27 -17.45 2.89
CA ASP A 49 -1.84 -16.34 2.03
C ASP A 49 -1.43 -15.09 2.84
N PHE A 50 -0.47 -15.26 3.75
CA PHE A 50 0.06 -14.16 4.55
C PHE A 50 0.75 -13.11 3.68
N GLU A 51 0.29 -11.88 3.78
CA GLU A 51 0.80 -10.74 2.99
C GLU A 51 0.89 -9.50 3.86
N ILE A 52 1.80 -8.61 3.50
CA ILE A 52 2.07 -7.38 4.23
C ILE A 52 2.02 -6.17 3.30
N ILE A 53 1.55 -5.06 3.85
CA ILE A 53 1.64 -3.72 3.24
C ILE A 53 2.42 -2.82 4.19
N CYS A 54 3.02 -1.76 3.67
CA CYS A 54 3.81 -0.88 4.50
C CYS A 54 3.73 0.58 4.08
N SER A 55 4.14 1.44 5.02
CA SER A 55 4.36 2.86 4.82
C SER A 55 5.51 3.32 5.70
N THR A 56 6.23 4.34 5.27
CA THR A 56 7.31 5.00 6.00
C THR A 56 6.94 6.47 6.23
N LYS A 57 7.44 7.02 7.33
CA LYS A 57 7.41 8.45 7.59
C LYS A 57 8.73 8.86 8.21
N GLU A 58 9.38 9.85 7.62
CA GLU A 58 10.52 10.50 8.25
C GLU A 58 10.03 11.43 9.38
N VAL A 59 10.62 11.29 10.57
CA VAL A 59 10.27 12.06 11.78
C VAL A 59 11.56 12.60 12.40
N ALA A 60 12.04 13.74 11.88
CA ALA A 60 13.31 14.34 12.32
C ALA A 60 14.49 13.35 12.20
N GLN A 61 15.19 13.04 13.30
CA GLN A 61 16.34 12.11 13.31
C GLN A 61 15.96 10.61 13.37
N SER A 62 14.67 10.29 13.39
CA SER A 62 14.17 8.91 13.42
C SER A 62 13.12 8.74 12.33
N SER A 63 13.04 7.54 11.77
CA SER A 63 12.01 7.24 10.78
C SER A 63 11.09 6.18 11.32
N MET A 64 9.78 6.38 11.17
CA MET A 64 8.78 5.40 11.54
C MET A 64 8.46 4.53 10.33
N PHE A 65 8.30 3.23 10.58
CA PHE A 65 7.89 2.27 9.57
C PHE A 65 6.70 1.47 10.09
N ALA A 66 5.60 1.48 9.35
CA ALA A 66 4.39 0.74 9.72
C ALA A 66 4.18 -0.41 8.75
N VAL A 67 3.81 -1.57 9.29
CA VAL A 67 3.51 -2.79 8.53
C VAL A 67 2.13 -3.29 8.90
N GLY A 68 1.20 -3.24 7.96
CA GLY A 68 -0.10 -3.89 8.07
C GLY A 68 -0.04 -5.32 7.54
N THR A 69 -0.65 -6.28 8.23
CA THR A 69 -0.60 -7.70 7.85
C THR A 69 -1.98 -8.27 7.53
N SER A 70 -2.05 -9.27 6.65
CA SER A 70 -3.30 -9.99 6.38
C SER A 70 -3.84 -10.75 7.61
N ALA A 71 -3.01 -10.93 8.65
CA ALA A 71 -3.42 -11.42 9.97
C ALA A 71 -4.18 -10.40 10.83
N LYS A 72 -4.49 -9.22 10.26
CA LYS A 72 -5.23 -8.14 10.91
C LYS A 72 -4.46 -7.56 12.08
N THR A 73 -3.17 -7.36 11.87
CA THR A 73 -2.29 -6.67 12.80
C THR A 73 -1.61 -5.51 12.09
N CYS A 74 -1.18 -4.53 12.87
CA CYS A 74 -0.30 -3.47 12.44
C CYS A 74 0.90 -3.45 13.38
N VAL A 75 2.10 -3.47 12.83
CA VAL A 75 3.37 -3.42 13.57
C VAL A 75 4.05 -2.10 13.25
N ILE A 76 4.50 -1.41 14.29
CA ILE A 76 5.19 -0.12 14.19
C ILE A 76 6.64 -0.34 14.59
N TYR A 77 7.54 0.13 13.74
CA TYR A 77 8.97 0.08 13.94
C TYR A 77 9.54 1.50 14.00
N HIS A 78 10.58 1.67 14.80
CA HIS A 78 11.55 2.74 14.63
C HIS A 78 12.65 2.21 13.74
N ALA A 79 12.84 2.87 12.61
CA ALA A 79 13.94 2.64 11.71
C ALA A 79 15.16 3.46 12.17
N LYS A 80 16.25 2.74 12.45
CA LYS A 80 17.60 3.25 12.70
C LYS A 80 18.53 2.74 11.59
N PRO A 81 19.74 3.32 11.42
CA PRO A 81 20.65 2.84 10.38
C PRO A 81 20.95 1.36 10.56
N GLY A 82 20.63 0.55 9.55
CA GLY A 82 20.81 -0.91 9.55
C GLY A 82 19.94 -1.69 10.54
N GLN A 83 18.94 -1.09 11.19
CA GLN A 83 18.13 -1.80 12.19
C GLN A 83 16.67 -1.31 12.24
N LEU A 84 15.73 -2.24 12.38
CA LEU A 84 14.36 -1.93 12.77
C LEU A 84 14.08 -2.42 14.18
N GLU A 85 13.65 -1.51 15.05
CA GLU A 85 13.22 -1.84 16.41
C GLU A 85 11.70 -1.83 16.46
N VAL A 86 11.10 -2.95 16.88
CA VAL A 86 9.64 -3.02 17.08
C VAL A 86 9.28 -2.12 18.25
N CYS A 87 8.47 -1.10 17.98
CA CYS A 87 7.98 -0.18 19.00
C CYS A 87 6.69 -0.68 19.63
N ARG A 88 5.77 -1.17 18.79
CA ARG A 88 4.50 -1.75 19.21
C ARG A 88 3.85 -2.53 18.08
N TRP A 89 2.88 -3.35 18.43
CA TRP A 89 1.92 -3.85 17.47
C TRP A 89 0.52 -3.91 18.09
N PHE A 90 -0.50 -3.91 17.25
CA PHE A 90 -1.90 -3.96 17.68
C PHE A 90 -2.74 -4.67 16.63
N ARG A 91 -3.92 -5.18 17.02
CA ARG A 91 -4.88 -5.78 16.09
C ARG A 91 -5.81 -4.72 15.52
N VAL A 92 -6.22 -4.98 14.29
CA VAL A 92 -7.21 -4.19 13.55
C VAL A 92 -8.44 -5.06 13.23
N PRO A 93 -9.63 -4.49 13.02
CA PRO A 93 -10.86 -5.27 12.83
C PRO A 93 -10.85 -6.19 11.60
N LYS A 94 -10.24 -5.71 10.50
CA LYS A 94 -10.11 -6.42 9.21
C LYS A 94 -8.72 -6.24 8.63
N ALA A 95 -8.39 -7.09 7.66
CA ALA A 95 -7.10 -7.04 7.00
C ALA A 95 -6.87 -5.65 6.37
N PRO A 96 -5.75 -4.97 6.69
CA PRO A 96 -5.33 -3.75 6.02
C PRO A 96 -5.24 -3.95 4.50
N THR A 97 -5.63 -2.92 3.77
CA THR A 97 -5.49 -2.83 2.31
C THR A 97 -4.72 -1.60 1.88
N SER A 98 -4.72 -0.54 2.71
CA SER A 98 -3.84 0.61 2.60
C SER A 98 -3.42 1.06 3.99
N ILE A 99 -2.21 1.62 4.07
CA ILE A 99 -1.61 2.11 5.30
C ILE A 99 -0.81 3.37 4.98
N VAL A 100 -1.03 4.43 5.74
CA VAL A 100 -0.29 5.69 5.60
C VAL A 100 -0.08 6.31 6.97
N PHE A 101 0.92 7.18 7.10
CA PHE A 101 1.06 8.01 8.29
C PHE A 101 0.39 9.38 8.10
N ASP A 102 -0.17 9.93 9.16
CA ASP A 102 -0.60 11.33 9.22
C ASP A 102 0.58 12.27 9.57
N ASN A 103 0.34 13.58 9.63
CA ASN A 103 1.36 14.57 10.01
C ASN A 103 1.85 14.46 11.45
N ARG A 104 1.10 13.78 12.33
CA ARG A 104 1.40 13.61 13.76
C ARG A 104 2.12 12.28 14.05
N GLY A 105 2.39 11.46 13.04
CA GLY A 105 3.03 10.15 13.19
C GLY A 105 2.07 9.03 13.61
N ASN A 106 0.76 9.26 13.59
CA ASN A 106 -0.22 8.17 13.76
C ASN A 106 -0.39 7.43 12.45
N VAL A 107 -0.79 6.17 12.53
CA VAL A 107 -1.06 5.34 11.36
C VAL A 107 -2.54 5.40 11.03
N VAL A 108 -2.86 5.61 9.75
CA VAL A 108 -4.20 5.48 9.20
C VAL A 108 -4.27 4.21 8.36
N VAL A 109 -5.24 3.36 8.66
CA VAL A 109 -5.42 2.06 8.01
C VAL A 109 -6.76 2.04 7.29
N GLY A 110 -6.73 1.83 5.98
CA GLY A 110 -7.87 1.41 5.18
C GLY A 110 -7.99 -0.13 5.19
N ASP A 111 -9.20 -0.66 5.27
CA ASP A 111 -9.42 -2.10 5.42
C ASP A 111 -10.37 -2.74 4.38
N ARG A 112 -10.34 -4.10 4.34
CA ARG A 112 -11.18 -4.91 3.44
C ARG A 112 -12.70 -4.72 3.60
N SER A 113 -13.17 -4.15 4.70
CA SER A 113 -14.59 -3.88 4.93
C SER A 113 -15.01 -2.45 4.62
N GLY A 114 -14.08 -1.61 4.17
CA GLY A 114 -14.40 -0.23 3.83
C GLY A 114 -14.15 0.77 4.96
N ASN A 115 -13.57 0.37 6.09
CA ASN A 115 -13.26 1.33 7.15
C ASN A 115 -11.91 1.99 6.91
N VAL A 116 -11.81 3.24 7.35
CA VAL A 116 -10.55 3.97 7.50
C VAL A 116 -10.44 4.41 8.94
N THR A 117 -9.42 3.91 9.65
CA THR A 117 -9.26 4.08 11.09
C THR A 117 -7.87 4.60 11.42
N GLN A 118 -7.79 5.59 12.30
CA GLN A 118 -6.54 6.12 12.83
C GLN A 118 -6.14 5.38 14.11
N TYR A 119 -4.87 5.01 14.22
CA TYR A 119 -4.28 4.37 15.38
C TYR A 119 -3.14 5.23 15.89
N ARG A 120 -3.21 5.60 17.17
CA ARG A 120 -2.21 6.49 17.77
C ARG A 120 -0.90 5.75 17.97
N CYS A 121 0.19 6.41 17.57
CA CYS A 121 1.55 5.87 17.71
C CYS A 121 2.44 6.88 18.44
N THR A 122 1.95 7.42 19.56
CA THR A 122 2.72 8.35 20.40
C THR A 122 3.64 7.59 21.36
N GLU A 123 4.64 8.26 21.94
CA GLU A 123 5.56 7.68 22.94
C GLU A 123 4.83 6.93 24.08
N ALA A 124 3.69 7.46 24.53
CA ALA A 124 2.87 6.84 25.57
C ALA A 124 2.31 5.45 25.21
N HIS A 125 2.29 5.08 23.93
CA HIS A 125 1.83 3.79 23.43
C HIS A 125 2.98 2.84 23.06
N MET A 126 4.24 3.30 23.12
CA MET A 126 5.40 2.48 22.82
C MET A 126 5.62 1.43 23.92
N GLY A 127 6.04 0.22 23.53
CA GLY A 127 6.20 -0.92 24.44
C GLY A 127 4.91 -1.67 24.79
N ARG A 128 3.74 -1.20 24.32
CA ARG A 128 2.49 -1.96 24.42
C ARG A 128 2.35 -2.86 23.19
N HIS A 129 2.38 -4.17 23.41
CA HIS A 129 2.38 -5.15 22.33
C HIS A 129 0.99 -5.71 22.00
N GLU A 130 -0.09 -5.23 22.63
CA GLU A 130 -1.46 -5.62 22.30
C GLU A 130 -2.41 -4.43 22.42
N ASN A 131 -3.64 -4.60 21.95
CA ASN A 131 -4.71 -3.65 22.22
C ASN A 131 -5.00 -3.59 23.73
N ASP A 132 -5.61 -2.51 24.19
CA ASP A 132 -6.09 -2.38 25.57
C ASP A 132 -6.98 -3.58 25.97
N GLU A 133 -6.79 -4.13 27.18
CA GLU A 133 -7.58 -5.28 27.67
C GLU A 133 -9.08 -4.99 27.62
N ASP A 134 -9.47 -3.73 27.87
CA ASP A 134 -10.86 -3.28 27.85
C ASP A 134 -11.34 -2.91 26.44
N CYS A 135 -10.44 -2.77 25.46
CA CYS A 135 -10.76 -2.38 24.09
C CYS A 135 -10.06 -3.24 23.06
N LYS A 136 -10.79 -4.23 22.53
CA LYS A 136 -10.29 -5.15 21.49
C LYS A 136 -9.68 -4.46 20.26
N PHE A 137 -10.11 -3.22 19.95
CA PHE A 137 -9.57 -2.41 18.86
C PHE A 137 -9.53 -0.92 19.26
N GLU A 138 -8.34 -0.39 19.54
CA GLU A 138 -8.10 0.97 20.08
C GLU A 138 -8.14 2.12 19.05
N GLY A 139 -8.64 1.88 17.84
CA GLY A 139 -8.60 2.84 16.74
C GLY A 139 -9.71 3.89 16.80
N SER A 140 -9.41 5.10 16.33
CA SER A 140 -10.38 6.19 16.13
C SER A 140 -10.90 6.16 14.68
N PRO A 141 -12.20 5.89 14.43
CA PRO A 141 -12.74 5.87 13.08
C PRO A 141 -12.61 7.24 12.40
N LEU A 142 -12.14 7.26 11.15
CA LEU A 142 -12.08 8.47 10.33
C LEU A 142 -13.15 8.47 9.25
N ALA A 143 -13.21 7.40 8.46
CA ALA A 143 -14.16 7.29 7.36
C ALA A 143 -14.65 5.85 7.20
N GLY A 144 -15.78 5.70 6.51
CA GLY A 144 -16.40 4.41 6.25
C GLY A 144 -17.02 4.34 4.85
N GLY A 145 -16.90 3.17 4.25
CA GLY A 145 -17.52 2.77 3.00
C GLY A 145 -18.20 1.41 3.13
N VAL A 146 -18.97 1.04 2.11
CA VAL A 146 -19.63 -0.27 2.04
C VAL A 146 -18.73 -1.31 1.34
N THR A 147 -17.73 -0.84 0.61
CA THR A 147 -16.81 -1.64 -0.19
C THR A 147 -15.38 -1.48 0.29
N MET A 148 -14.55 -2.44 -0.10
CA MET A 148 -13.12 -2.47 0.23
C MET A 148 -12.43 -1.16 -0.15
N ILE A 149 -11.74 -0.56 0.82
CA ILE A 149 -10.77 0.51 0.55
C ILE A 149 -9.59 -0.11 -0.19
N LEU A 150 -9.16 0.50 -1.29
CA LEU A 150 -8.01 0.04 -2.07
C LEU A 150 -6.81 0.95 -1.89
N ASP A 151 -7.03 2.25 -1.64
CA ASP A 151 -5.95 3.17 -1.32
C ASP A 151 -6.42 4.34 -0.44
N VAL A 152 -5.49 4.94 0.29
CA VAL A 152 -5.68 6.08 1.18
C VAL A 152 -4.51 7.04 0.95
N ALA A 153 -4.80 8.32 0.75
CA ALA A 153 -3.78 9.35 0.54
C ALA A 153 -4.10 10.62 1.35
N PHE A 154 -3.08 11.40 1.67
CA PHE A 154 -3.21 12.71 2.29
C PHE A 154 -2.82 13.82 1.30
N SER A 155 -3.46 14.98 1.38
CA SER A 155 -2.89 16.20 0.80
C SER A 155 -1.55 16.54 1.48
N ALA A 156 -0.64 17.19 0.75
CA ALA A 156 0.68 17.55 1.29
C ALA A 156 0.61 18.38 2.57
N ASP A 157 -0.44 19.20 2.73
CA ASP A 157 -0.71 20.00 3.93
C ASP A 157 -1.49 19.25 5.03
N PHE A 158 -1.79 17.97 4.81
CA PHE A 158 -2.59 17.09 5.66
C PHE A 158 -3.96 17.66 6.04
N LYS A 159 -4.54 18.57 5.24
CA LYS A 159 -5.89 19.08 5.47
C LYS A 159 -6.97 18.19 4.85
N TYR A 160 -6.60 17.28 3.96
CA TYR A 160 -7.52 16.39 3.28
C TYR A 160 -7.04 14.94 3.33
N LEU A 161 -7.99 14.04 3.58
CA LEU A 161 -7.82 12.59 3.49
C LEU A 161 -8.63 12.08 2.31
N LEU A 162 -8.01 11.30 1.45
CA LEU A 162 -8.63 10.69 0.29
C LEU A 162 -8.74 9.19 0.49
N THR A 163 -9.84 8.61 0.01
CA THR A 163 -10.06 7.16 0.00
C THR A 163 -10.49 6.72 -1.39
N ALA A 164 -9.80 5.73 -1.95
CA ALA A 164 -10.19 5.06 -3.19
C ALA A 164 -10.76 3.67 -2.87
N ASP A 165 -11.85 3.28 -3.53
CA ASP A 165 -12.52 2.02 -3.25
C ASP A 165 -12.77 1.14 -4.49
N ARG A 166 -13.19 -0.10 -4.23
CA ARG A 166 -13.51 -1.11 -5.25
C ARG A 166 -14.75 -0.75 -6.11
N ASP A 167 -15.54 0.23 -5.69
CA ASP A 167 -16.80 0.65 -6.30
C ASP A 167 -16.65 1.95 -7.10
N GLU A 168 -15.45 2.19 -7.64
CA GLU A 168 -15.08 3.30 -8.53
C GLU A 168 -15.01 4.68 -7.84
N LYS A 169 -15.21 4.76 -6.53
CA LYS A 169 -15.33 6.06 -5.84
C LYS A 169 -14.01 6.51 -5.27
N ILE A 170 -13.73 7.79 -5.45
CA ILE A 170 -12.73 8.53 -4.69
C ILE A 170 -13.47 9.54 -3.82
N LYS A 171 -13.34 9.40 -2.50
CA LYS A 171 -13.96 10.31 -1.54
C LYS A 171 -12.90 11.17 -0.87
N VAL A 172 -13.21 12.45 -0.72
CA VAL A 172 -12.35 13.42 -0.05
C VAL A 172 -13.01 13.81 1.26
N TYR A 173 -12.24 13.84 2.33
CA TYR A 173 -12.65 14.27 3.67
C TYR A 173 -11.75 15.42 4.11
N ARG A 174 -12.28 16.35 4.90
CA ARG A 174 -11.41 17.24 5.67
C ARG A 174 -10.73 16.43 6.77
N TYR A 175 -9.50 16.79 7.11
CA TYR A 175 -8.74 16.16 8.18
C TYR A 175 -8.26 17.25 9.15
N PRO A 176 -8.27 17.03 10.48
CA PRO A 176 -8.56 15.77 11.18
C PRO A 176 -10.04 15.45 11.40
N ASP A 177 -10.95 16.37 11.09
CA ASP A 177 -12.39 16.14 11.23
C ASP A 177 -12.98 15.49 9.98
N CYS A 178 -12.96 14.16 9.94
CA CYS A 178 -13.52 13.35 8.87
C CYS A 178 -15.03 13.04 9.06
N SER A 179 -15.75 13.76 9.92
CA SER A 179 -17.15 13.48 10.24
C SER A 179 -18.10 13.54 9.04
N ALA A 180 -17.76 14.31 8.00
CA ALA A 180 -18.52 14.41 6.77
C ALA A 180 -17.61 14.33 5.54
N MET A 181 -18.16 13.73 4.49
CA MET A 181 -17.54 13.72 3.16
C MET A 181 -17.54 15.13 2.58
N TYR A 182 -16.38 15.59 2.14
CA TYR A 182 -16.16 16.93 1.61
C TYR A 182 -16.44 17.01 0.10
N ALA A 183 -15.92 16.06 -0.67
CA ALA A 183 -16.13 15.96 -2.12
C ALA A 183 -16.06 14.49 -2.59
N VAL A 184 -16.54 14.23 -3.81
CA VAL A 184 -16.45 12.92 -4.46
C VAL A 184 -16.03 13.10 -5.90
N ALA A 185 -14.98 12.40 -6.31
CA ALA A 185 -14.54 12.32 -7.70
C ALA A 185 -15.13 11.07 -8.38
N PHE A 186 -15.88 11.30 -9.45
CA PHE A 186 -16.52 10.27 -10.28
C PHE A 186 -15.87 10.20 -11.67
N GLY A 187 -16.02 9.08 -12.37
CA GLY A 187 -15.62 8.94 -13.77
C GLY A 187 -15.07 7.56 -14.11
N HIS A 188 -14.33 6.95 -13.18
CA HIS A 188 -13.87 5.57 -13.29
C HIS A 188 -15.03 4.61 -13.56
N THR A 189 -14.80 3.63 -14.43
CA THR A 189 -15.81 2.60 -14.78
C THR A 189 -15.49 1.24 -14.16
N GLU A 190 -14.35 1.12 -13.48
CA GLU A 190 -13.89 -0.04 -12.72
C GLU A 190 -13.21 0.44 -11.44
N TYR A 191 -12.82 -0.48 -10.55
CA TYR A 191 -12.22 -0.16 -9.26
C TYR A 191 -11.05 0.85 -9.34
N VAL A 192 -10.93 1.73 -8.34
CA VAL A 192 -9.81 2.68 -8.23
C VAL A 192 -8.75 2.06 -7.34
N ARG A 193 -7.60 1.69 -7.92
CA ARG A 193 -6.56 0.96 -7.21
C ARG A 193 -5.60 1.87 -6.47
N SER A 194 -5.31 3.04 -7.04
CA SER A 194 -4.28 3.94 -6.53
C SER A 194 -4.74 5.37 -6.70
N VAL A 195 -4.56 6.17 -5.65
CA VAL A 195 -4.89 7.59 -5.64
C VAL A 195 -3.77 8.37 -4.97
N ASP A 196 -3.48 9.55 -5.48
CA ASP A 196 -2.52 10.49 -4.90
C ASP A 196 -2.97 11.92 -5.18
N VAL A 197 -2.33 12.91 -4.58
CA VAL A 197 -2.73 14.31 -4.70
C VAL A 197 -1.52 15.23 -4.74
N TYR A 198 -1.54 16.16 -5.70
CA TYR A 198 -0.55 17.22 -5.82
C TYR A 198 -1.27 18.57 -5.88
N ASP A 199 -1.00 19.43 -4.89
CA ASP A 199 -1.70 20.69 -4.68
C ASP A 199 -3.24 20.49 -4.67
N ARG A 200 -3.95 21.04 -5.66
CA ARG A 200 -5.41 20.90 -5.82
C ARG A 200 -5.83 19.75 -6.73
N THR A 201 -4.89 19.01 -7.32
CA THR A 201 -5.20 17.97 -8.32
C THR A 201 -5.10 16.58 -7.70
N VAL A 202 -6.21 15.85 -7.73
CA VAL A 202 -6.26 14.42 -7.42
C VAL A 202 -5.87 13.64 -8.67
N VAL A 203 -4.93 12.71 -8.55
CA VAL A 203 -4.54 11.76 -9.60
C VAL A 203 -5.02 10.36 -9.22
N SER A 204 -5.61 9.64 -10.16
CA SER A 204 -6.12 8.29 -9.89
C SER A 204 -6.02 7.33 -11.08
N GLY A 205 -5.95 6.04 -10.76
CA GLY A 205 -5.86 4.96 -11.75
C GLY A 205 -6.30 3.60 -11.17
N GLY A 206 -6.79 2.72 -12.03
CA GLY A 206 -7.19 1.37 -11.62
C GLY A 206 -7.62 0.44 -12.75
N GLY A 207 -8.72 -0.29 -12.55
CA GLY A 207 -9.16 -1.41 -13.40
C GLY A 207 -9.53 -1.03 -14.84
N ASP A 208 -9.88 0.23 -15.09
CA ASP A 208 -10.25 0.71 -16.42
C ASP A 208 -9.04 1.05 -17.31
N GLY A 209 -7.83 1.03 -16.75
CA GLY A 209 -6.57 1.30 -17.45
C GLY A 209 -6.43 2.76 -17.90
N ARG A 210 -7.15 3.69 -17.26
CA ARG A 210 -7.10 5.14 -17.54
C ARG A 210 -6.58 5.91 -16.34
N LEU A 211 -5.93 7.04 -16.61
CA LEU A 211 -5.62 8.05 -15.59
C LEU A 211 -6.70 9.12 -15.58
N TYR A 212 -7.07 9.57 -14.39
CA TYR A 212 -7.97 10.70 -14.20
C TYR A 212 -7.30 11.78 -13.36
N LEU A 213 -7.63 13.03 -13.70
CA LEU A 213 -7.36 14.20 -12.88
C LEU A 213 -8.68 14.80 -12.42
N HIS A 214 -8.82 15.04 -11.12
CA HIS A 214 -9.98 15.69 -10.54
C HIS A 214 -9.57 16.86 -9.65
N ASP A 215 -10.45 17.84 -9.52
CA ASP A 215 -10.30 18.92 -8.56
C ASP A 215 -10.56 18.41 -7.14
N LEU A 216 -9.63 18.65 -6.22
CA LEU A 216 -9.73 18.21 -4.83
C LEU A 216 -10.94 18.80 -4.08
N HIS A 217 -11.39 20.00 -4.47
CA HIS A 217 -12.38 20.74 -3.69
C HIS A 217 -13.83 20.40 -4.02
N ASP A 218 -14.12 20.06 -5.27
CA ASP A 218 -15.47 19.74 -5.71
C ASP A 218 -15.58 18.38 -6.42
N GLY A 219 -14.45 17.71 -6.69
CA GLY A 219 -14.42 16.41 -7.37
C GLY A 219 -14.67 16.50 -8.87
N THR A 220 -14.67 17.69 -9.46
CA THR A 220 -14.87 17.88 -10.90
C THR A 220 -13.76 17.20 -11.68
N GLN A 221 -14.11 16.41 -12.70
CA GLN A 221 -13.13 15.82 -13.60
C GLN A 221 -12.49 16.90 -14.47
N LEU A 222 -11.18 17.09 -14.30
CA LEU A 222 -10.37 18.04 -15.05
C LEU A 222 -9.84 17.43 -16.34
N PHE A 223 -9.44 16.15 -16.28
CA PHE A 223 -8.86 15.43 -17.40
C PHE A 223 -9.03 13.92 -17.26
N THR A 224 -9.04 13.21 -18.38
CA THR A 224 -8.97 11.75 -18.44
C THR A 224 -8.18 11.33 -19.66
N THR A 225 -7.35 10.30 -19.53
CA THR A 225 -6.64 9.73 -20.68
C THR A 225 -7.56 8.78 -21.47
N ASN A 226 -7.18 8.51 -22.72
CA ASN A 226 -7.60 7.25 -23.34
C ASN A 226 -7.02 6.07 -22.53
N LYS A 227 -7.56 4.86 -22.76
CA LYS A 227 -7.02 3.65 -22.16
C LYS A 227 -5.54 3.50 -22.57
N LEU A 228 -4.64 3.44 -21.60
CA LEU A 228 -3.19 3.46 -21.83
C LEU A 228 -2.61 2.06 -22.14
N GLY A 229 -3.35 1.00 -21.81
CA GLY A 229 -3.01 -0.39 -22.09
C GLY A 229 -4.14 -1.32 -21.68
N GLU A 230 -4.08 -2.60 -22.05
CA GLU A 230 -5.16 -3.56 -21.74
C GLU A 230 -5.26 -3.92 -20.25
N LYS A 231 -4.12 -3.87 -19.54
CA LYS A 231 -3.99 -4.24 -18.14
C LYS A 231 -4.39 -3.11 -17.19
N PRO A 232 -4.85 -3.42 -15.97
CA PRO A 232 -5.11 -2.43 -14.92
C PRO A 232 -3.86 -1.64 -14.53
N ILE A 233 -4.07 -0.40 -14.08
CA ILE A 233 -3.04 0.38 -13.39
C ILE A 233 -2.83 -0.23 -12.01
N ARG A 234 -1.58 -0.57 -11.69
CA ARG A 234 -1.19 -1.25 -10.46
C ARG A 234 -0.87 -0.27 -9.34
N ARG A 235 -0.04 0.74 -9.63
CA ARG A 235 0.38 1.77 -8.67
C ARG A 235 0.64 3.08 -9.42
N LEU A 236 0.31 4.19 -8.76
CA LEU A 236 0.78 5.51 -9.14
C LEU A 236 1.33 6.27 -7.94
N SER A 237 2.17 7.26 -8.21
CA SER A 237 2.63 8.25 -7.22
C SER A 237 3.00 9.53 -7.94
N ILE A 238 2.60 10.67 -7.40
CA ILE A 238 2.99 11.99 -7.92
C ILE A 238 4.02 12.61 -6.99
N VAL A 239 5.19 12.95 -7.56
CA VAL A 239 6.32 13.47 -6.82
C VAL A 239 6.87 14.70 -7.52
N GLU A 240 7.11 15.76 -6.77
CA GLU A 240 7.77 16.96 -7.27
C GLU A 240 9.28 16.72 -7.35
N ILE A 241 9.85 16.86 -8.55
CA ILE A 241 11.29 16.75 -8.81
C ILE A 241 11.70 18.05 -9.47
N GLU A 242 12.67 18.76 -8.86
CA GLU A 242 13.19 20.04 -9.36
C GLU A 242 12.08 21.09 -9.62
N GLY A 243 11.01 21.10 -8.82
CA GLY A 243 9.89 22.04 -8.95
C GLY A 243 8.83 21.61 -9.98
N PHE A 244 8.94 20.42 -10.56
CA PHE A 244 7.98 19.90 -11.53
C PHE A 244 7.26 18.66 -10.98
N PRO A 245 5.91 18.62 -11.00
CA PRO A 245 5.15 17.44 -10.59
C PRO A 245 5.22 16.34 -11.64
N ASN A 246 5.81 15.20 -11.26
CA ASN A 246 5.95 14.01 -12.09
C ASN A 246 5.06 12.87 -11.56
N LEU A 247 4.17 12.37 -12.39
CA LEU A 247 3.30 11.24 -12.12
C LEU A 247 3.93 9.96 -12.68
N PHE A 248 4.26 9.06 -11.77
CA PHE A 248 4.84 7.74 -12.06
C PHE A 248 3.73 6.69 -12.05
N VAL A 249 3.68 5.81 -13.06
CA VAL A 249 2.57 4.87 -13.24
C VAL A 249 3.07 3.50 -13.71
N THR A 250 2.65 2.44 -13.02
CA THR A 250 2.88 1.05 -13.42
C THR A 250 1.59 0.30 -13.69
N PHE A 251 1.67 -0.73 -14.52
CA PHE A 251 0.55 -1.61 -14.88
C PHE A 251 0.78 -3.03 -14.37
N GLU A 252 -0.30 -3.78 -14.16
CA GLU A 252 -0.18 -5.21 -13.83
C GLU A 252 0.55 -5.97 -14.94
N ALA A 253 1.40 -6.92 -14.55
CA ALA A 253 2.20 -7.76 -15.44
C ALA A 253 3.06 -6.98 -16.46
N SER A 254 3.43 -5.73 -16.17
CA SER A 254 4.19 -4.87 -17.08
C SER A 254 5.59 -4.55 -16.55
N PRO A 255 6.64 -4.64 -17.40
CA PRO A 255 7.98 -4.17 -17.04
C PRO A 255 8.16 -2.66 -17.19
N ARG A 256 7.10 -1.90 -17.52
CA ARG A 256 7.20 -0.47 -17.82
C ARG A 256 6.74 0.41 -16.67
N LEU A 257 7.57 1.41 -16.36
CA LEU A 257 7.21 2.56 -15.55
C LEU A 257 7.03 3.77 -16.47
N TYR A 258 5.81 4.29 -16.56
CA TYR A 258 5.52 5.51 -17.32
C TYR A 258 5.70 6.74 -16.44
N VAL A 259 6.28 7.80 -17.00
CA VAL A 259 6.48 9.08 -16.34
C VAL A 259 5.73 10.16 -17.10
N PHE A 260 4.74 10.77 -16.45
CA PHE A 260 3.97 11.88 -16.99
C PHE A 260 4.29 13.17 -16.25
N GLY A 261 4.45 14.28 -16.96
CA GLY A 261 4.47 15.60 -16.34
C GLY A 261 3.04 16.13 -16.16
N LEU A 262 2.71 16.57 -14.95
CA LEU A 262 1.46 17.30 -14.72
C LEU A 262 1.64 18.77 -15.13
N THR A 263 0.85 19.21 -16.09
CA THR A 263 0.93 20.57 -16.64
C THR A 263 0.03 21.55 -15.87
N ALA A 264 0.34 22.85 -15.94
CA ALA A 264 -0.48 23.91 -15.35
C ALA A 264 -1.92 24.00 -15.88
N LYS A 265 -2.23 23.31 -16.99
CA LYS A 265 -3.58 23.21 -17.56
C LYS A 265 -4.35 21.98 -17.06
N ASN A 266 -3.87 21.33 -15.99
CA ASN A 266 -4.43 20.08 -15.46
C ASN A 266 -4.54 18.99 -16.53
N ASN A 267 -3.44 18.79 -17.27
CA ASN A 267 -3.30 17.75 -18.29
C ASN A 267 -2.00 16.96 -18.04
N LEU A 268 -1.93 15.73 -18.55
CA LEU A 268 -0.77 14.86 -18.47
C LEU A 268 -0.02 14.79 -19.82
N GLU A 269 1.29 15.01 -19.77
CA GLU A 269 2.18 14.81 -20.91
C GLU A 269 3.13 13.65 -20.62
N LEU A 270 3.16 12.64 -21.49
CA LEU A 270 4.15 11.56 -21.38
C LEU A 270 5.56 12.16 -21.57
N LYS A 271 6.39 12.07 -20.53
CA LYS A 271 7.79 12.52 -20.54
C LYS A 271 8.72 11.37 -20.87
N ASP A 272 8.50 10.21 -20.26
CA ASP A 272 9.37 9.05 -20.42
C ASP A 272 8.64 7.73 -20.14
N ALA A 273 9.26 6.63 -20.54
CA ALA A 273 8.86 5.27 -20.20
C ALA A 273 10.10 4.41 -19.94
N VAL A 274 10.33 4.07 -18.67
CA VAL A 274 11.46 3.25 -18.23
C VAL A 274 11.08 1.78 -18.35
N GLU A 275 11.91 1.00 -19.05
CA GLU A 275 11.72 -0.45 -19.24
C GLU A 275 12.64 -1.21 -18.27
N ALA A 276 12.05 -1.91 -17.30
CA ALA A 276 12.76 -2.82 -16.40
C ALA A 276 13.02 -4.17 -17.07
N GLN A 277 13.94 -4.97 -16.51
CA GLN A 277 14.29 -6.29 -17.07
C GLN A 277 13.16 -7.33 -16.89
N SER A 278 12.23 -7.08 -15.98
CA SER A 278 11.17 -8.01 -15.60
C SER A 278 9.95 -7.22 -15.07
N PRO A 279 8.73 -7.79 -15.06
CA PRO A 279 7.54 -7.07 -14.64
C PRO A 279 7.68 -6.39 -13.28
N ILE A 280 7.24 -5.13 -13.21
CA ILE A 280 7.34 -4.31 -12.01
C ILE A 280 6.20 -4.67 -11.07
N VAL A 281 6.56 -5.06 -9.84
CA VAL A 281 5.65 -5.41 -8.75
C VAL A 281 5.25 -4.17 -7.95
N ASP A 282 6.20 -3.27 -7.72
CA ASP A 282 6.00 -2.02 -6.99
C ASP A 282 7.15 -1.06 -7.29
N PHE A 283 6.99 0.22 -6.97
CA PHE A 283 8.07 1.20 -7.11
C PHE A 283 8.04 2.24 -5.99
N HIS A 284 9.16 2.93 -5.82
CA HIS A 284 9.27 4.08 -4.93
C HIS A 284 10.20 5.14 -5.51
N VAL A 285 9.82 6.41 -5.40
CA VAL A 285 10.60 7.54 -5.95
C VAL A 285 11.28 8.28 -4.81
N ILE A 286 12.58 8.47 -4.95
CA ILE A 286 13.46 9.15 -4.00
C ILE A 286 13.85 10.49 -4.64
N ALA A 287 13.04 11.51 -4.37
CA ALA A 287 13.09 12.80 -5.08
C ALA A 287 14.41 13.55 -4.89
N ASP A 288 14.95 13.55 -3.67
CA ASP A 288 16.18 14.26 -3.29
C ASP A 288 17.45 13.71 -3.96
N ARG A 289 17.43 12.44 -4.37
CA ARG A 289 18.55 11.77 -5.07
C ARG A 289 18.28 11.48 -6.54
N ASN A 290 17.13 11.93 -7.05
CA ASN A 290 16.62 11.57 -8.36
C ASN A 290 16.79 10.07 -8.65
N SER A 291 16.33 9.21 -7.74
CA SER A 291 16.47 7.75 -7.85
C SER A 291 15.12 7.07 -7.73
N ILE A 292 14.90 6.02 -8.51
CA ILE A 292 13.66 5.25 -8.54
C ILE A 292 13.98 3.80 -8.20
N LEU A 293 13.39 3.30 -7.13
CA LEU A 293 13.45 1.89 -6.76
C LEU A 293 12.33 1.15 -7.50
N LEU A 294 12.69 0.11 -8.25
CA LEU A 294 11.77 -0.74 -8.98
C LEU A 294 11.85 -2.16 -8.41
N LEU A 295 10.80 -2.60 -7.71
CA LEU A 295 10.66 -4.01 -7.35
C LEU A 295 10.24 -4.77 -8.60
N THR A 296 11.07 -5.68 -9.08
CA THR A 296 10.74 -6.51 -10.24
C THR A 296 10.44 -7.94 -9.80
N ARG A 297 9.99 -8.80 -10.72
CA ARG A 297 9.77 -10.23 -10.44
C ARG A 297 11.04 -11.02 -10.16
N ASP A 298 12.20 -10.42 -10.33
CA ASP A 298 13.49 -11.11 -10.27
C ASP A 298 14.55 -10.31 -9.49
N GLY A 299 14.18 -9.21 -8.82
CA GLY A 299 15.07 -8.44 -7.97
C GLY A 299 14.57 -7.03 -7.65
N LEU A 300 15.53 -6.16 -7.33
CA LEU A 300 15.34 -4.73 -7.15
C LEU A 300 16.26 -4.00 -8.14
N ASP A 301 15.69 -3.17 -8.98
CA ASP A 301 16.43 -2.27 -9.87
C ASP A 301 16.41 -0.85 -9.28
N ILE A 302 17.57 -0.25 -9.09
CA ILE A 302 17.74 1.14 -8.64
C ILE A 302 18.07 1.97 -9.89
N TYR A 303 17.08 2.69 -10.40
CA TYR A 303 17.18 3.46 -11.62
C TYR A 303 17.44 4.95 -11.33
N ASN A 304 18.40 5.55 -12.02
CA ASN A 304 18.68 6.98 -11.97
C ASN A 304 18.26 7.63 -13.30
N PRO A 305 17.20 8.46 -13.34
CA PRO A 305 16.76 9.12 -14.55
C PRO A 305 17.75 10.14 -15.12
N SER A 306 18.65 10.72 -14.30
CA SER A 306 19.59 11.76 -14.78
C SER A 306 20.63 11.23 -15.76
N ASP A 307 21.13 10.01 -15.51
CA ASP A 307 22.18 9.39 -16.30
C ASP A 307 21.74 8.08 -16.99
N ASN A 308 20.47 7.70 -16.81
CA ASN A 308 19.86 6.48 -17.34
C ASN A 308 20.59 5.20 -16.92
N THR A 309 21.16 5.19 -15.71
CA THR A 309 21.83 4.01 -15.14
C THR A 309 20.88 3.20 -14.26
N THR A 310 21.11 1.88 -14.25
CA THR A 310 20.38 0.95 -13.39
C THR A 310 21.37 0.10 -12.60
N ILE A 311 21.28 0.15 -11.28
CA ILE A 311 22.02 -0.73 -10.37
C ILE A 311 21.06 -1.82 -9.89
N ARG A 312 21.39 -3.08 -10.17
CA ARG A 312 20.56 -4.21 -9.74
C ARG A 312 21.02 -4.77 -8.40
N ARG A 313 20.06 -5.05 -7.52
CA ARG A 313 20.24 -5.70 -6.22
C ARG A 313 19.37 -6.94 -6.14
N THR A 314 19.95 -8.04 -5.68
CA THR A 314 19.26 -9.33 -5.60
C THR A 314 19.82 -10.21 -4.48
N SER A 315 18.97 -11.06 -3.93
CA SER A 315 19.31 -12.19 -3.05
C SER A 315 18.35 -13.34 -3.33
N SER A 316 18.70 -14.56 -2.93
CA SER A 316 17.83 -15.74 -3.07
C SER A 316 16.45 -15.52 -2.45
N GLU A 317 16.43 -14.96 -1.25
CA GLU A 317 15.25 -14.71 -0.44
C GLU A 317 14.37 -13.61 -1.06
N LEU A 318 14.99 -12.58 -1.65
CA LEU A 318 14.26 -11.53 -2.35
C LEU A 318 13.57 -12.09 -3.58
N VAL A 319 14.29 -12.84 -4.43
CA VAL A 319 13.76 -13.44 -5.66
C VAL A 319 12.62 -14.39 -5.37
N GLU A 320 12.76 -15.25 -4.36
CA GLU A 320 11.69 -16.16 -3.93
C GLU A 320 10.44 -15.37 -3.48
N ALA A 321 10.63 -14.32 -2.68
CA ALA A 321 9.52 -13.50 -2.19
C ALA A 321 8.79 -12.76 -3.31
N VAL A 322 9.51 -12.20 -4.29
CA VAL A 322 8.87 -11.45 -5.40
C VAL A 322 8.23 -12.38 -6.44
N THR A 323 8.77 -13.57 -6.67
CA THR A 323 8.24 -14.54 -7.64
C THR A 323 6.87 -15.06 -7.21
N THR A 324 6.63 -15.19 -5.90
CA THR A 324 5.38 -15.73 -5.35
C THR A 324 4.24 -14.71 -5.27
N ILE A 325 4.48 -13.42 -5.51
CA ILE A 325 3.46 -12.36 -5.48
C ILE A 325 2.40 -12.62 -6.56
N ALA A 326 1.12 -12.44 -6.23
CA ALA A 326 0.05 -12.56 -7.23
C ALA A 326 0.24 -11.49 -8.31
N GLU A 327 0.21 -11.93 -9.57
CA GLU A 327 0.42 -11.03 -10.71
C GLU A 327 -0.78 -10.13 -10.97
N GLU A 328 -1.96 -10.72 -10.93
CA GLU A 328 -3.24 -10.04 -11.13
C GLU A 328 -4.05 -10.09 -9.84
N LEU A 329 -4.60 -8.93 -9.46
CA LEU A 329 -5.50 -8.86 -8.33
C LEU A 329 -6.94 -9.11 -8.81
N SER A 330 -7.65 -10.03 -8.15
CA SER A 330 -9.06 -10.35 -8.44
C SER A 330 -10.02 -9.30 -7.85
N LEU A 331 -9.83 -8.04 -8.25
CA LEU A 331 -10.60 -6.88 -7.77
C LEU A 331 -11.84 -6.59 -8.62
N PHE A 332 -11.95 -7.15 -9.82
CA PHE A 332 -13.13 -7.02 -10.67
C PHE A 332 -14.40 -7.49 -9.97
N LYS A 333 -15.52 -6.82 -10.25
CA LYS A 333 -16.82 -7.19 -9.70
C LYS A 333 -17.26 -8.51 -10.33
N ASN A 334 -17.60 -9.50 -9.49
CA ASN A 334 -18.34 -10.68 -9.96
C ASN A 334 -19.80 -10.26 -10.17
N VAL A 335 -20.12 -9.86 -11.41
CA VAL A 335 -21.48 -9.45 -11.80
C VAL A 335 -22.41 -10.66 -12.00
N THR A 336 -21.87 -11.88 -11.94
CA THR A 336 -22.67 -13.11 -11.98
C THR A 336 -23.48 -13.27 -10.69
N HIS A 337 -24.78 -13.59 -10.81
CA HIS A 337 -25.69 -13.87 -9.69
C HIS A 337 -25.33 -15.14 -8.87
N GLN A 338 -24.13 -15.70 -9.06
CA GLN A 338 -23.63 -16.89 -8.37
C GLN A 338 -22.93 -16.59 -7.04
N ASN A 339 -22.80 -15.32 -6.66
CA ASN A 339 -22.19 -14.90 -5.38
C ASN A 339 -22.72 -15.68 -4.16
N MET A 340 -24.01 -16.07 -4.18
CA MET A 340 -24.60 -16.88 -3.11
C MET A 340 -24.12 -18.35 -3.14
N GLN A 341 -24.01 -18.95 -4.32
CA GLN A 341 -23.50 -20.31 -4.50
C GLN A 341 -22.01 -20.39 -4.13
N GLU A 342 -21.20 -19.46 -4.64
CA GLU A 342 -19.77 -19.35 -4.28
C GLU A 342 -19.58 -19.11 -2.78
N TYR A 343 -20.43 -18.28 -2.15
CA TYR A 343 -20.44 -18.10 -0.70
C TYR A 343 -20.75 -19.40 0.04
N HIS A 344 -21.77 -20.14 -0.39
CA HIS A 344 -22.13 -21.42 0.21
C HIS A 344 -21.02 -22.46 0.05
N GLU A 345 -20.36 -22.53 -1.11
CA GLU A 345 -19.22 -23.42 -1.35
C GLU A 345 -18.02 -23.07 -0.47
N ARG A 346 -17.66 -21.78 -0.40
CA ARG A 346 -16.58 -21.31 0.49
C ARG A 346 -16.89 -21.58 1.95
N LYS A 347 -18.14 -21.36 2.36
CA LYS A 347 -18.60 -21.64 3.73
C LYS A 347 -18.57 -23.14 4.02
N ALA A 348 -19.01 -23.98 3.08
CA ALA A 348 -18.96 -25.44 3.19
C ALA A 348 -17.53 -25.94 3.31
N LYS A 349 -16.61 -25.48 2.44
CA LYS A 349 -15.17 -25.79 2.55
C LYS A 349 -14.59 -25.36 3.90
N LYS A 350 -14.94 -24.17 4.38
CA LYS A 350 -14.47 -23.68 5.69
C LYS A 350 -15.00 -24.53 6.84
N MET A 351 -16.26 -24.95 6.79
CA MET A 351 -16.85 -25.85 7.80
C MET A 351 -16.23 -27.25 7.75
N ALA A 352 -15.97 -27.79 6.56
CA ALA A 352 -15.30 -29.07 6.37
C ALA A 352 -13.87 -29.05 6.95
N ASN A 353 -13.08 -28.03 6.63
CA ASN A 353 -11.72 -27.86 7.17
C ASN A 353 -11.72 -27.73 8.70
N VAL A 354 -12.73 -27.06 9.28
CA VAL A 354 -12.89 -26.97 10.75
C VAL A 354 -13.25 -28.33 11.35
N ALA A 355 -14.12 -29.10 10.68
CA ALA A 355 -14.50 -30.45 11.12
C ALA A 355 -13.33 -31.43 11.06
N GLU A 356 -12.55 -31.42 9.97
CA GLU A 356 -11.34 -32.23 9.81
C GLU A 356 -10.28 -31.89 10.87
N LYS A 357 -10.03 -30.59 11.11
CA LYS A 357 -9.10 -30.16 12.17
C LYS A 357 -9.57 -30.61 13.56
N LYS A 358 -10.87 -30.57 13.84
CA LYS A 358 -11.42 -31.09 15.12
C LYS A 358 -11.31 -32.61 15.23
N ALA A 359 -11.52 -33.35 14.15
CA ALA A 359 -11.36 -34.81 14.13
C ALA A 359 -9.89 -35.21 14.35
N ALA A 360 -8.95 -34.51 13.73
CA ALA A 360 -7.51 -34.75 13.87
C ALA A 360 -7.00 -34.50 15.30
N VAL A 361 -7.55 -33.51 16.01
CA VAL A 361 -7.22 -33.26 17.43
C VAL A 361 -7.75 -34.36 18.33
N LYS A 362 -8.94 -34.91 18.03
CA LYS A 362 -9.60 -35.95 18.82
C LYS A 362 -8.98 -37.35 18.68
N ILE A 363 -8.20 -37.58 17.63
CA ILE A 363 -7.44 -38.83 17.39
C ILE A 363 -6.06 -38.79 18.08
N LYS A 364 -5.58 -37.59 18.46
CA LYS A 364 -4.30 -37.39 19.15
C LYS A 364 -4.43 -37.21 20.68
N SER A 365 -5.66 -37.16 21.20
CA SER A 365 -6.00 -37.21 22.63
C SER A 365 -6.49 -38.60 22.99
#